data_AF-A0A836RDW3-F1
#
_entry.id   AF-A0A836RDW3-F1
#
_cell.length_a   1.000
_cell.length_b   1.000
_cell.length_c   1.000
_cell.angle_alpha   90.00
_cell.angle_beta   90.00
_cell.angle_gamma   90.00
#
_symmetry.space_group_name_H-M   'P 1'
#
loop_
_entity.id
_entity.type
_entity.pdbx_description
1 polymer ?
#
loop_
_entity_poly.entity_id
_entity_poly.type
_entity_poly.pdbx_seq_one_letter_code
_entity_poly.pdbx_strand_id
1 'polypeptide(L)'
;MPIRGALTCAWSTLNKPAAFWIAWPGITLAAAKGRWDLSAYEGIALDVKNVGGTKVTVCCRVDNPGGDGRRNCVTGRITLGVGDAGTLKVDFVRKPPKGCKLRFFGMRGTPLSMFSDHGIDPANVTQLIVFVPRPKQDHAFQIDNIRAEGHYLPLRELLMSAEEFFPMIDELGQYIHREWPGKTHSVAEMRRGAEREAADLAEHPGPSEWDEYGGWATGPQLEATGFFRPEKYRGKWWLVDPQGRLFWSHGIDCVRPNHATTPITDRKDWFRLPEPGSPFAQFFGWGRWAPRGYYKGRRYETYDFSSANLLRKYGENWREIFADISHRRIRSWGMNTIGNWSSAEIYLQHKTPYVVAIHFGGPSIEGSRGVWRKFHDVFDPRFMRALRKRMAWEKGRSAGDPWCIGYFVDNELGWGRETSLAEAT
;
A
#
# COMPACT_ATOMS: atom_id res chain seq x y z
N MET A 1 -35.21 -0.79 -14.34
CA MET A 1 -35.66 -1.89 -15.23
C MET A 1 -34.77 -3.07 -14.97
N PRO A 2 -35.30 -4.25 -14.59
CA PRO A 2 -34.44 -5.42 -14.56
C PRO A 2 -33.97 -5.70 -15.99
N ILE A 3 -32.68 -5.96 -16.19
CA ILE A 3 -32.23 -6.76 -17.33
C ILE A 3 -32.72 -8.19 -17.02
N ARG A 4 -34.04 -8.40 -17.05
CA ARG A 4 -34.65 -9.74 -16.93
C ARG A 4 -34.67 -10.29 -18.34
N GLY A 5 -33.51 -10.78 -18.76
CA GLY A 5 -33.42 -11.76 -19.83
C GLY A 5 -33.02 -13.06 -19.19
N ALA A 6 -33.95 -14.00 -19.08
CA ALA A 6 -33.54 -15.40 -19.09
C ALA A 6 -33.05 -15.67 -20.51
N LEU A 7 -31.74 -15.57 -20.72
CA LEU A 7 -31.12 -16.24 -21.86
C LEU A 7 -30.97 -17.69 -21.46
N THR A 8 -32.07 -18.44 -21.53
CA THR A 8 -31.95 -19.83 -21.96
C THR A 8 -31.54 -19.76 -23.43
N CYS A 9 -30.24 -19.59 -23.68
CA CYS A 9 -29.71 -20.19 -24.89
C CYS A 9 -29.87 -21.69 -24.68
N ALA A 10 -31.00 -22.22 -25.16
CA ALA A 10 -31.02 -23.57 -25.69
C ALA A 10 -30.03 -23.55 -26.86
N TRP A 11 -28.75 -23.72 -26.55
CA TRP A 11 -27.79 -24.13 -27.54
C TRP A 11 -28.21 -25.55 -27.92
N SER A 12 -28.91 -25.69 -29.05
CA SER A 12 -28.51 -26.76 -29.97
C SER A 12 -27.02 -26.55 -30.20
N THR A 13 -26.19 -27.33 -29.49
CA THR A 13 -24.81 -27.66 -29.85
C THR A 13 -24.18 -26.72 -30.88
N LEU A 14 -23.71 -25.55 -30.46
CA LEU A 14 -22.61 -24.91 -31.16
C LEU A 14 -21.34 -25.22 -30.36
N ASN A 15 -20.79 -26.38 -30.70
CA ASN A 15 -19.35 -26.55 -30.74
C ASN A 15 -18.77 -25.44 -31.62
N LYS A 16 -18.43 -24.30 -31.02
CA LYS A 16 -17.35 -23.48 -31.54
C LYS A 16 -16.16 -23.69 -30.61
N PRO A 17 -15.16 -24.51 -30.99
CA PRO A 17 -13.92 -24.57 -30.24
C PRO A 17 -13.37 -23.15 -30.10
N ALA A 18 -12.93 -22.79 -28.90
CA ALA A 18 -12.27 -21.52 -28.67
C ALA A 18 -10.87 -21.65 -29.29
N ALA A 19 -10.79 -21.46 -30.61
CA ALA A 19 -9.54 -21.55 -31.36
C ALA A 19 -8.43 -20.81 -30.60
N PHE A 20 -7.35 -21.53 -30.26
CA PHE A 20 -6.20 -21.09 -29.45
C PHE A 20 -5.43 -19.87 -29.98
N TRP A 21 -5.97 -19.19 -31.00
CA TRP A 21 -5.38 -18.08 -31.72
C TRP A 21 -5.97 -16.71 -31.34
N ILE A 22 -7.00 -16.66 -30.49
CA ILE A 22 -7.57 -15.41 -29.98
C ILE A 22 -7.06 -15.20 -28.54
N ALA A 23 -6.47 -14.04 -28.25
CA ALA A 23 -5.92 -13.76 -26.92
C ALA A 23 -7.00 -13.63 -25.82
N TRP A 24 -8.26 -13.42 -26.20
CA TRP A 24 -9.38 -13.15 -25.30
C TRP A 24 -10.72 -13.69 -25.89
N PRO A 25 -10.88 -15.00 -26.12
CA PRO A 25 -12.12 -15.54 -26.66
C PRO A 25 -13.26 -15.33 -25.67
N GLY A 26 -14.43 -14.94 -26.18
CA GLY A 26 -15.56 -14.58 -25.33
C GLY A 26 -16.79 -14.17 -26.12
N ILE A 27 -17.79 -13.69 -25.37
CA ILE A 27 -19.05 -13.16 -25.89
C ILE A 27 -19.20 -11.69 -25.51
N THR A 28 -19.82 -10.91 -26.39
CA THR A 28 -20.17 -9.52 -26.14
C THR A 28 -21.68 -9.40 -26.06
N LEU A 29 -22.17 -8.85 -24.95
CA LEU A 29 -23.57 -8.50 -24.75
C LEU A 29 -23.67 -6.98 -24.89
N ALA A 30 -24.11 -6.51 -26.06
CA ALA A 30 -24.29 -5.08 -26.32
C ALA A 30 -25.62 -4.58 -25.76
N ALA A 31 -25.63 -3.34 -25.28
CA ALA A 31 -26.86 -2.68 -24.84
C ALA A 31 -27.81 -2.48 -26.02
N ALA A 32 -29.01 -3.05 -25.94
CA ALA A 32 -29.98 -3.05 -27.04
C ALA A 32 -30.36 -1.65 -27.55
N LYS A 33 -30.31 -0.63 -26.67
CA LYS A 33 -30.59 0.78 -27.00
C LYS A 33 -29.32 1.65 -27.02
N GLY A 34 -28.16 1.04 -27.29
CA GLY A 34 -26.86 1.70 -27.34
C GLY A 34 -26.21 1.96 -25.97
N ARG A 35 -26.99 2.10 -24.90
CA ARG A 35 -26.48 2.18 -23.52
C ARG A 35 -27.45 1.64 -22.47
N TRP A 36 -26.91 1.19 -21.35
CA TRP A 36 -27.61 1.01 -20.07
C TRP A 36 -27.21 2.12 -19.10
N ASP A 37 -28.20 2.59 -18.34
CA ASP A 37 -27.97 3.43 -17.16
C ASP A 37 -28.03 2.56 -15.91
N LEU A 38 -26.84 2.35 -15.32
CA LEU A 38 -26.61 1.58 -14.11
C LEU A 38 -26.15 2.48 -12.96
N SER A 39 -26.44 3.79 -13.02
CA SER A 39 -25.98 4.79 -12.04
C SER A 39 -26.40 4.49 -10.60
N ALA A 40 -27.54 3.83 -10.42
CA ALA A 40 -28.10 3.46 -9.12
C ALA A 40 -27.45 2.21 -8.48
N TYR A 41 -26.54 1.52 -9.17
CA TYR A 41 -26.01 0.22 -8.72
C TYR A 41 -24.50 0.28 -8.47
N GLU A 42 -23.98 -0.52 -7.55
CA GLU A 42 -22.55 -0.55 -7.23
C GLU A 42 -21.75 -1.36 -8.23
N GLY A 43 -22.39 -2.30 -8.93
CA GLY A 43 -21.76 -3.12 -9.93
C GLY A 43 -22.75 -3.98 -10.72
N ILE A 44 -22.22 -5.02 -11.34
CA ILE A 44 -23.03 -6.11 -11.91
C ILE A 44 -22.54 -7.46 -11.36
N ALA A 45 -23.43 -8.45 -11.42
CA ALA A 45 -23.15 -9.83 -11.13
C ALA A 45 -23.67 -10.75 -12.22
N LEU A 46 -23.01 -11.88 -12.39
CA LEU A 46 -23.46 -13.00 -13.21
C LEU A 46 -23.09 -14.30 -12.51
N ASP A 47 -23.96 -15.29 -12.58
CA ASP A 47 -23.69 -16.61 -12.04
C ASP A 47 -22.98 -17.44 -13.12
N VAL A 48 -21.88 -18.07 -12.75
CA VAL A 48 -21.00 -18.81 -13.66
C VAL A 48 -20.81 -20.22 -13.15
N LYS A 49 -20.96 -21.21 -14.04
CA LYS A 49 -20.67 -22.61 -13.73
C LYS A 49 -19.67 -23.17 -14.72
N ASN A 50 -18.63 -23.84 -14.22
CA ASN A 50 -17.70 -24.55 -15.07
C ASN A 50 -18.28 -25.91 -15.47
N VAL A 51 -18.52 -26.10 -16.77
CA VAL A 51 -19.03 -27.36 -17.34
C VAL A 51 -17.97 -28.07 -18.20
N GLY A 52 -16.76 -27.53 -18.24
CA GLY A 52 -15.62 -28.12 -18.95
C GLY A 52 -14.83 -29.09 -18.09
N GLY A 53 -13.88 -29.79 -18.72
CA GLY A 53 -13.03 -30.79 -18.06
C GLY A 53 -11.83 -30.23 -17.30
N THR A 54 -11.64 -28.91 -17.26
CA THR A 54 -10.50 -28.28 -16.57
C THR A 54 -10.90 -27.01 -15.83
N LYS A 55 -10.07 -26.61 -14.86
CA LYS A 55 -10.20 -25.34 -14.14
C LYS A 55 -10.20 -24.15 -15.12
N VAL A 56 -11.12 -23.21 -14.93
CA VAL A 56 -11.25 -22.02 -15.79
C VAL A 56 -11.25 -20.75 -14.96
N THR A 57 -10.64 -19.69 -15.49
CA THR A 57 -10.83 -18.32 -15.00
C THR A 57 -11.68 -17.57 -16.01
N VAL A 58 -12.88 -17.14 -15.59
CA VAL A 58 -13.79 -16.36 -16.42
C VAL A 58 -13.72 -14.90 -15.98
N CYS A 59 -13.58 -14.00 -16.93
CA CYS A 59 -13.59 -12.56 -16.72
C CYS A 59 -14.86 -11.94 -17.29
N CYS A 60 -15.41 -10.93 -16.64
CA CYS A 60 -16.45 -10.06 -17.20
C CYS A 60 -15.95 -8.62 -17.17
N ARG A 61 -15.98 -7.96 -18.33
CA ARG A 61 -15.62 -6.55 -18.49
C ARG A 61 -16.86 -5.73 -18.82
N VAL A 62 -17.00 -4.61 -18.13
CA VAL A 62 -18.05 -3.61 -18.35
C VAL A 62 -17.40 -2.43 -19.06
N ASP A 63 -17.90 -2.08 -20.24
CA ASP A 63 -17.34 -1.01 -21.07
C ASP A 63 -18.26 0.21 -21.12
N ASN A 64 -17.64 1.39 -21.17
CA ASN A 64 -18.22 2.61 -21.72
C ASN A 64 -17.80 2.80 -23.20
N PRO A 65 -18.25 3.86 -23.90
CA PRO A 65 -17.70 4.21 -25.20
C PRO A 65 -16.17 4.35 -25.15
N GLY A 66 -15.49 3.69 -26.10
CA GLY A 66 -14.02 3.69 -26.18
C GLY A 66 -13.32 2.82 -25.12
N GLY A 67 -14.02 1.82 -24.55
CA GLY A 67 -13.41 0.80 -23.70
C GLY A 67 -12.38 -0.04 -24.44
N ASP A 68 -11.14 -0.09 -23.94
CA ASP A 68 -10.00 -0.75 -24.60
C ASP A 68 -9.39 -1.90 -23.76
N GLY A 69 -9.99 -2.24 -22.62
CA GLY A 69 -9.45 -3.21 -21.67
C GLY A 69 -8.50 -2.61 -20.63
N ARG A 70 -8.23 -1.31 -20.68
CA ARG A 70 -7.43 -0.55 -19.71
C ARG A 70 -8.11 0.74 -19.25
N ARG A 71 -8.71 1.47 -20.17
CA ARG A 71 -9.43 2.73 -19.98
C ARG A 71 -10.90 2.53 -20.30
N ASN A 72 -11.75 3.35 -19.68
CA ASN A 72 -13.19 3.38 -19.92
C ASN A 72 -13.87 2.01 -19.70
N CYS A 73 -13.31 1.18 -18.82
CA CYS A 73 -13.82 -0.14 -18.52
C CYS A 73 -13.41 -0.58 -17.11
N VAL A 74 -14.16 -1.54 -16.55
CA VAL A 74 -13.81 -2.27 -15.32
C VAL A 74 -13.96 -3.77 -15.56
N THR A 75 -13.18 -4.61 -14.88
CA THR A 75 -13.17 -6.07 -15.09
C THR A 75 -13.18 -6.82 -13.76
N GLY A 76 -14.16 -7.71 -13.59
CA GLY A 76 -14.20 -8.71 -12.54
C GLY A 76 -13.82 -10.09 -13.06
N ARG A 77 -13.48 -11.02 -12.16
CA ARG A 77 -13.12 -12.40 -12.52
C ARG A 77 -13.53 -13.39 -11.45
N ILE A 78 -13.73 -14.64 -11.85
CA ILE A 78 -13.89 -15.79 -10.97
C ILE A 78 -13.08 -16.96 -11.51
N THR A 79 -12.49 -17.76 -10.61
CA THR A 79 -11.80 -19.00 -10.98
C THR A 79 -12.58 -20.17 -10.38
N LEU A 80 -12.92 -21.15 -11.21
CA LEU A 80 -13.78 -22.27 -10.86
C LEU A 80 -13.07 -23.59 -11.20
N GLY A 81 -13.07 -24.54 -10.26
CA GLY A 81 -12.72 -25.93 -10.53
C GLY A 81 -13.75 -26.62 -11.43
N VAL A 82 -13.54 -27.89 -11.75
CA VAL A 82 -14.44 -28.65 -12.62
C VAL A 82 -15.77 -28.88 -11.89
N GLY A 83 -16.89 -28.50 -12.50
CA GLY A 83 -18.24 -28.63 -11.92
C GLY A 83 -18.65 -27.50 -10.96
N ASP A 84 -17.68 -26.69 -10.49
CA ASP A 84 -17.94 -25.59 -9.56
C ASP A 84 -18.83 -24.51 -10.18
N ALA A 85 -19.63 -23.86 -9.33
CA ALA A 85 -20.42 -22.69 -9.65
C ALA A 85 -20.18 -21.57 -8.64
N GLY A 86 -20.32 -20.33 -9.08
CA GLY A 86 -20.23 -19.15 -8.22
C GLY A 86 -20.66 -17.87 -8.92
N THR A 87 -20.75 -16.78 -8.18
CA THR A 87 -21.13 -15.47 -8.72
C THR A 87 -19.88 -14.64 -9.04
N LEU A 88 -19.71 -14.29 -10.31
CA LEU A 88 -18.70 -13.32 -10.77
C LEU A 88 -19.26 -11.92 -10.56
N LYS A 89 -18.58 -11.12 -9.74
CA LYS A 89 -18.92 -9.71 -9.49
C LYS A 89 -17.99 -8.77 -10.22
N VAL A 90 -18.55 -7.69 -10.77
CA VAL A 90 -17.80 -6.57 -11.35
C VAL A 90 -18.21 -5.29 -10.62
N ASP A 91 -17.43 -4.89 -9.63
CA ASP A 91 -17.64 -3.65 -8.90
C ASP A 91 -17.26 -2.44 -9.77
N PHE A 92 -18.10 -1.41 -9.77
CA PHE A 92 -17.84 -0.20 -10.52
C PHE A 92 -16.83 0.71 -9.81
N VAL A 93 -15.70 0.93 -10.46
CA VAL A 93 -14.88 2.11 -10.20
C VAL A 93 -15.47 3.26 -11.00
N ARG A 94 -15.91 4.32 -10.33
CA ARG A 94 -16.64 5.43 -10.95
C ARG A 94 -15.72 6.56 -11.37
N LYS A 95 -15.99 7.12 -12.55
CA LYS A 95 -15.44 8.41 -12.96
C LYS A 95 -16.14 9.55 -12.23
N PRO A 96 -15.47 10.70 -12.05
CA PRO A 96 -16.14 11.92 -11.59
C PRO A 96 -17.36 12.26 -12.44
N PRO A 97 -18.49 12.67 -11.83
CA PRO A 97 -19.65 13.16 -12.57
C PRO A 97 -19.27 14.29 -13.53
N LYS A 98 -19.96 14.38 -14.67
CA LYS A 98 -19.79 15.52 -15.58
C LYS A 98 -20.05 16.83 -14.84
N GLY A 99 -19.14 17.78 -14.96
CA GLY A 99 -19.23 19.09 -14.28
C GLY A 99 -18.65 19.12 -12.87
N CYS A 100 -18.19 18.00 -12.31
CA CYS A 100 -17.47 17.99 -11.03
C CYS A 100 -16.19 18.84 -11.14
N LYS A 101 -16.10 19.89 -10.31
CA LYS A 101 -14.97 20.81 -10.28
C LYS A 101 -13.84 20.35 -9.35
N LEU A 102 -14.10 19.36 -8.48
CA LEU A 102 -13.11 18.80 -7.57
C LEU A 102 -12.06 18.03 -8.37
N ARG A 103 -10.82 18.51 -8.34
CA ARG A 103 -9.68 17.88 -9.03
C ARG A 103 -8.67 17.40 -8.01
N PHE A 104 -8.42 16.09 -8.01
CA PHE A 104 -7.41 15.47 -7.16
C PHE A 104 -6.23 15.01 -8.01
N PHE A 105 -5.02 15.27 -7.52
CA PHE A 105 -3.75 14.84 -8.10
C PHE A 105 -2.74 14.61 -6.98
N GLY A 106 -1.62 13.94 -7.30
CA GLY A 106 -0.57 13.68 -6.32
C GLY A 106 -0.94 12.70 -5.20
N MET A 107 -2.08 12.00 -5.31
CA MET A 107 -2.53 10.96 -4.37
C MET A 107 -2.66 9.61 -5.09
N ARG A 108 -2.40 8.50 -4.38
CA ARG A 108 -2.56 7.14 -4.93
C ARG A 108 -4.03 6.70 -4.98
N GLY A 109 -4.85 7.23 -4.08
CA GLY A 109 -6.31 7.12 -4.05
C GLY A 109 -6.92 8.50 -3.79
N THR A 110 -8.14 8.75 -4.25
CA THR A 110 -8.84 10.03 -4.01
C THR A 110 -9.86 9.88 -2.88
N PRO A 111 -10.19 10.95 -2.12
CA PRO A 111 -11.17 10.89 -1.03
C PRO A 111 -12.55 10.38 -1.46
N LEU A 112 -12.87 10.54 -2.74
CA LEU A 112 -14.16 10.17 -3.33
C LEU A 112 -14.11 8.83 -4.06
N SER A 113 -12.97 8.12 -4.04
CA SER A 113 -12.73 6.88 -4.81
C SER A 113 -13.02 7.02 -6.31
N MET A 114 -12.86 8.23 -6.82
CA MET A 114 -13.06 8.55 -8.24
C MET A 114 -11.74 8.91 -8.88
N PHE A 115 -11.50 8.33 -10.05
CA PHE A 115 -10.28 8.52 -10.81
C PHE A 115 -10.65 9.09 -12.18
N SER A 116 -9.99 10.18 -12.61
CA SER A 116 -10.26 10.75 -13.94
C SER A 116 -9.90 9.80 -15.07
N ASP A 117 -8.82 9.02 -14.87
CA ASP A 117 -8.17 8.23 -15.92
C ASP A 117 -8.51 6.73 -15.84
N HIS A 118 -9.33 6.32 -14.88
CA HIS A 118 -9.70 4.93 -14.62
C HIS A 118 -11.18 4.81 -14.22
N GLY A 119 -11.78 3.65 -14.47
CA GLY A 119 -13.18 3.40 -14.17
C GLY A 119 -14.15 3.74 -15.32
N ILE A 120 -15.44 3.80 -14.97
CA ILE A 120 -16.56 3.99 -15.88
C ILE A 120 -17.52 5.10 -15.41
N ASP A 121 -18.28 5.67 -16.34
CA ASP A 121 -19.54 6.36 -16.13
C ASP A 121 -20.69 5.32 -16.18
N PRO A 122 -21.28 4.94 -15.03
CA PRO A 122 -22.32 3.91 -15.01
C PRO A 122 -23.60 4.32 -15.73
N ALA A 123 -23.81 5.61 -16.03
CA ALA A 123 -24.94 6.09 -16.83
C ALA A 123 -24.81 5.73 -18.33
N ASN A 124 -23.63 5.27 -18.75
CA ASN A 124 -23.28 5.12 -20.15
C ASN A 124 -22.57 3.79 -20.44
N VAL A 125 -23.05 2.69 -19.87
CA VAL A 125 -22.52 1.35 -20.12
C VAL A 125 -22.98 0.85 -21.48
N THR A 126 -22.07 0.54 -22.39
CA THR A 126 -22.40 0.14 -23.78
C THR A 126 -22.47 -1.36 -23.97
N GLN A 127 -21.66 -2.13 -23.24
CA GLN A 127 -21.57 -3.58 -23.40
C GLN A 127 -20.96 -4.28 -22.20
N LEU A 128 -21.27 -5.56 -22.06
CA LEU A 128 -20.56 -6.51 -21.20
C LEU A 128 -19.78 -7.50 -22.09
N ILE A 129 -18.54 -7.80 -21.73
CA ILE A 129 -17.72 -8.77 -22.45
C ILE A 129 -17.31 -9.86 -21.48
N VAL A 130 -17.78 -11.08 -21.69
CA VAL A 130 -17.41 -12.25 -20.87
C VAL A 130 -16.41 -13.09 -21.64
N PHE A 131 -15.22 -13.31 -21.10
CA PHE A 131 -14.11 -13.92 -21.83
C PHE A 131 -13.19 -14.74 -20.92
N VAL A 132 -12.40 -15.61 -21.55
CA VAL A 132 -11.31 -16.34 -20.87
C VAL A 132 -9.98 -15.66 -21.23
N PRO A 133 -9.13 -15.28 -20.24
CA PRO A 133 -7.91 -14.54 -20.50
C PRO A 133 -6.79 -15.46 -21.00
N ARG A 134 -6.38 -15.30 -22.26
CA ARG A 134 -5.25 -16.02 -22.90
C ARG A 134 -5.25 -17.53 -22.61
N PRO A 135 -6.32 -18.26 -22.98
CA PRO A 135 -6.41 -19.68 -22.71
C PRO A 135 -5.33 -20.45 -23.49
N LYS A 136 -4.80 -21.51 -22.88
CA LYS A 136 -3.89 -22.46 -23.53
C LYS A 136 -4.60 -23.73 -24.03
N GLN A 137 -5.87 -23.87 -23.67
CA GLN A 137 -6.71 -25.03 -23.96
C GLN A 137 -8.19 -24.62 -23.94
N ASP A 138 -9.06 -25.45 -24.50
CA ASP A 138 -10.48 -25.13 -24.63
C ASP A 138 -11.14 -25.18 -23.25
N HIS A 139 -12.09 -24.28 -23.05
CA HIS A 139 -12.88 -24.19 -21.82
C HIS A 139 -14.36 -24.08 -22.15
N ALA A 140 -15.21 -24.68 -21.30
CA ALA A 140 -16.65 -24.60 -21.39
C ALA A 140 -17.23 -24.15 -20.05
N PHE A 141 -18.07 -23.13 -20.07
CA PHE A 141 -18.73 -22.61 -18.88
C PHE A 141 -20.12 -22.08 -19.24
N GLN A 142 -21.02 -22.07 -18.26
CA GLN A 142 -22.36 -21.50 -18.37
C GLN A 142 -22.38 -20.14 -17.67
N ILE A 143 -23.21 -19.23 -18.19
CA ILE A 143 -23.50 -17.93 -17.61
C ILE A 143 -25.01 -17.83 -17.41
N ASP A 144 -25.44 -17.37 -16.25
CA ASP A 144 -26.84 -17.12 -15.93
C ASP A 144 -27.00 -15.88 -15.03
N ASN A 145 -28.25 -15.46 -14.79
CA ASN A 145 -28.64 -14.45 -13.81
C ASN A 145 -27.81 -13.15 -13.85
N ILE A 146 -27.57 -12.63 -15.05
CA ILE A 146 -26.90 -11.35 -15.24
C ILE A 146 -27.79 -10.25 -14.64
N ARG A 147 -27.27 -9.51 -13.66
CA ARG A 147 -28.03 -8.53 -12.89
C ARG A 147 -27.15 -7.35 -12.48
N ALA A 148 -27.76 -6.20 -12.29
CA ALA A 148 -27.14 -5.12 -11.55
C ALA A 148 -27.16 -5.46 -10.04
N GLU A 149 -26.11 -5.12 -9.32
CA GLU A 149 -25.92 -5.48 -7.91
C GLU A 149 -25.58 -4.25 -7.05
N GLY A 150 -26.05 -4.29 -5.79
CA GLY A 150 -25.87 -3.21 -4.83
C GLY A 150 -26.75 -1.99 -5.12
N HIS A 151 -26.77 -1.04 -4.18
CA HIS A 151 -27.42 0.25 -4.37
C HIS A 151 -26.42 1.35 -4.09
N TYR A 152 -26.08 2.13 -5.11
CA TYR A 152 -25.11 3.20 -4.98
C TYR A 152 -25.74 4.46 -4.38
N LEU A 153 -25.27 4.83 -3.20
CA LEU A 153 -25.54 6.12 -2.59
C LEU A 153 -24.35 7.04 -2.85
N PRO A 154 -24.51 8.12 -3.64
CA PRO A 154 -23.43 9.07 -3.85
C PRO A 154 -23.01 9.68 -2.53
N LEU A 155 -21.70 9.79 -2.33
CA LEU A 155 -21.12 10.52 -1.21
C LEU A 155 -21.60 11.97 -1.23
N ARG A 156 -22.02 12.51 -0.07
CA ARG A 156 -22.47 13.91 0.06
C ARG A 156 -21.43 14.88 -0.47
N GLU A 157 -20.16 14.56 -0.25
CA GLU A 157 -19.01 15.34 -0.67
C GLU A 157 -18.92 15.51 -2.20
N LEU A 158 -19.58 14.65 -2.99
CA LEU A 158 -19.66 14.79 -4.45
C LEU A 158 -20.53 15.96 -4.91
N LEU A 159 -21.41 16.44 -4.03
CA LEU A 159 -22.34 17.52 -4.30
C LEU A 159 -21.80 18.88 -3.84
N MET A 160 -20.67 18.90 -3.13
CA MET A 160 -20.05 20.12 -2.61
C MET A 160 -19.38 20.93 -3.72
N SER A 161 -19.40 22.26 -3.59
CA SER A 161 -18.53 23.13 -4.36
C SER A 161 -17.05 22.96 -3.93
N ALA A 162 -16.12 23.54 -4.69
CA ALA A 162 -14.71 23.51 -4.31
C ALA A 162 -14.48 24.28 -3.00
N GLU A 163 -15.20 25.39 -2.81
CA GLU A 163 -15.14 26.25 -1.63
C GLU A 163 -15.73 25.58 -0.39
N GLU A 164 -16.73 24.71 -0.55
CA GLU A 164 -17.29 23.91 0.55
C GLU A 164 -16.41 22.70 0.89
N PHE A 165 -15.76 22.12 -0.12
CA PHE A 165 -14.95 20.92 0.05
C PHE A 165 -13.54 21.23 0.56
N PHE A 166 -12.94 22.36 0.20
CA PHE A 166 -11.60 22.74 0.63
C PHE A 166 -11.63 23.85 1.70
N PRO A 167 -10.77 23.77 2.74
CA PRO A 167 -9.80 22.71 3.01
C PRO A 167 -10.50 21.40 3.40
N MET A 168 -9.91 20.28 2.98
CA MET A 168 -10.43 18.94 3.28
C MET A 168 -9.62 18.23 4.37
N ILE A 169 -8.45 18.78 4.72
CA ILE A 169 -7.58 18.29 5.79
C ILE A 169 -7.50 19.34 6.89
N ASP A 170 -7.78 18.93 8.14
CA ASP A 170 -7.75 19.79 9.31
C ASP A 170 -6.31 20.11 9.78
N GLU A 171 -6.20 20.93 10.83
CA GLU A 171 -4.92 21.36 11.39
C GLU A 171 -4.10 20.20 12.00
N LEU A 172 -4.73 19.06 12.27
CA LEU A 172 -4.12 17.83 12.79
C LEU A 172 -3.76 16.84 11.68
N GLY A 173 -4.03 17.17 10.42
CA GLY A 173 -3.76 16.29 9.27
C GLY A 173 -4.85 15.25 9.01
N GLN A 174 -6.04 15.42 9.59
CA GLN A 174 -7.16 14.47 9.45
C GLN A 174 -8.18 14.95 8.41
N TYR A 175 -8.93 14.01 7.82
CA TYR A 175 -9.99 14.34 6.87
C TYR A 175 -11.19 15.01 7.55
N ILE A 176 -11.60 16.17 7.05
CA ILE A 176 -12.63 17.02 7.65
C ILE A 176 -14.03 16.42 7.49
N HIS A 177 -14.34 15.88 6.32
CA HIS A 177 -15.73 15.59 5.91
C HIS A 177 -16.31 14.28 6.46
N ARG A 178 -15.58 13.56 7.31
CA ARG A 178 -16.04 12.30 7.91
C ARG A 178 -15.63 12.13 9.35
N GLU A 179 -16.45 11.36 10.05
CA GLU A 179 -16.21 10.88 11.40
C GLU A 179 -15.87 9.39 11.38
N TRP A 180 -14.99 8.97 12.29
CA TRP A 180 -14.64 7.57 12.51
C TRP A 180 -14.30 7.33 13.98
N PRO A 181 -14.46 6.09 14.48
CA PRO A 181 -14.06 5.75 15.84
C PRO A 181 -12.59 6.14 16.10
N GLY A 182 -12.37 7.01 17.09
CA GLY A 182 -11.04 7.48 17.49
C GLY A 182 -10.51 8.71 16.77
N LYS A 183 -11.28 9.38 15.90
CA LYS A 183 -10.92 10.72 15.39
C LYS A 183 -10.78 11.69 16.58
N THR A 184 -9.72 12.49 16.58
CA THR A 184 -9.49 13.49 17.63
C THR A 184 -10.03 14.85 17.17
N HIS A 185 -10.74 15.54 18.05
CA HIS A 185 -11.36 16.84 17.74
C HIS A 185 -10.61 18.02 18.36
N SER A 186 -9.63 17.76 19.22
CA SER A 186 -8.87 18.83 19.87
C SER A 186 -7.49 18.36 20.35
N VAL A 187 -6.62 19.33 20.62
CA VAL A 187 -5.33 19.08 21.29
C VAL A 187 -5.54 18.52 22.70
N ALA A 188 -6.59 18.95 23.40
CA ALA A 188 -6.92 18.43 24.72
C ALA A 188 -7.27 16.94 24.67
N GLU A 189 -7.99 16.49 23.64
CA GLU A 189 -8.25 15.06 23.42
C GLU A 189 -6.97 14.27 23.13
N MET A 190 -6.07 14.81 22.31
CA MET A 190 -4.76 14.19 22.06
C MET A 190 -3.94 14.01 23.35
N ARG A 191 -3.94 15.01 24.24
CA ARG A 191 -3.25 14.96 25.53
C ARG A 191 -3.89 13.94 26.48
N ARG A 192 -5.21 13.92 26.59
CA ARG A 192 -5.91 12.85 27.35
C ARG A 192 -5.64 11.47 26.77
N GLY A 193 -5.52 11.35 25.44
CA GLY A 193 -5.10 10.12 24.79
C GLY A 193 -3.68 9.69 25.18
N ALA A 194 -2.77 10.66 25.33
CA ALA A 194 -1.42 10.42 25.85
C ALA A 194 -1.43 9.85 27.27
N GLU A 195 -2.24 10.44 28.15
CA GLU A 195 -2.36 10.02 29.56
C GLU A 195 -2.93 8.60 29.67
N ARG A 196 -3.98 8.29 28.90
CA ARG A 196 -4.55 6.93 28.83
C ARG A 196 -3.53 5.92 28.33
N GLU A 197 -2.83 6.23 27.25
CA GLU A 197 -1.78 5.38 26.71
C GLU A 197 -0.63 5.19 27.70
N ALA A 198 -0.24 6.24 28.44
CA ALA A 198 0.81 6.12 29.45
C ALA A 198 0.43 5.16 30.59
N ALA A 199 -0.85 5.18 31.02
CA ALA A 199 -1.38 4.24 32.00
C ALA A 199 -1.44 2.81 31.45
N ASP A 200 -1.94 2.62 30.23
CA ASP A 200 -1.99 1.32 29.56
C ASP A 200 -0.58 0.70 29.39
N LEU A 201 0.40 1.49 28.95
CA LEU A 201 1.79 1.05 28.84
C LEU A 201 2.45 0.76 30.20
N ALA A 202 1.93 1.29 31.30
CA ALA A 202 2.42 0.98 32.65
C ALA A 202 1.82 -0.33 33.17
N GLU A 203 0.56 -0.61 32.84
CA GLU A 203 -0.13 -1.88 33.16
C GLU A 203 0.37 -3.04 32.28
N HIS A 204 0.77 -2.74 31.04
CA HIS A 204 1.23 -3.72 30.06
C HIS A 204 2.67 -3.43 29.62
N PRO A 205 3.69 -3.58 30.48
CA PRO A 205 5.09 -3.27 30.15
C PRO A 205 5.72 -4.21 29.10
N GLY A 206 5.01 -5.28 28.72
CA GLY A 206 5.41 -6.30 27.76
C GLY A 206 5.88 -7.60 28.41
N PRO A 207 6.38 -8.56 27.62
CA PRO A 207 6.71 -9.89 28.10
C PRO A 207 7.85 -9.89 29.15
N SER A 208 7.62 -10.58 30.27
CA SER A 208 8.61 -10.77 31.34
C SER A 208 9.59 -11.92 31.05
N GLU A 209 9.24 -12.81 30.12
CA GLU A 209 10.08 -13.95 29.70
C GLU A 209 11.13 -13.57 28.65
N TRP A 210 11.30 -12.28 28.41
CA TRP A 210 12.26 -11.74 27.46
C TRP A 210 13.48 -11.18 28.18
N ASP A 211 14.67 -11.45 27.65
CA ASP A 211 15.89 -10.81 28.13
C ASP A 211 15.98 -9.35 27.64
N GLU A 212 17.15 -8.72 27.86
CA GLU A 212 17.39 -7.33 27.45
C GLU A 212 17.31 -7.14 25.93
N TYR A 213 17.61 -8.18 25.15
CA TYR A 213 17.56 -8.18 23.69
C TYR A 213 16.22 -8.70 23.17
N GLY A 214 15.25 -9.04 24.02
CA GLY A 214 13.95 -9.55 23.57
C GLY A 214 13.99 -11.01 23.09
N GLY A 215 15.04 -11.77 23.44
CA GLY A 215 15.12 -13.21 23.24
C GLY A 215 14.44 -13.99 24.36
N TRP A 216 14.18 -15.27 24.13
CA TRP A 216 13.45 -16.12 25.06
C TRP A 216 14.31 -16.49 26.28
N ALA A 217 14.21 -15.71 27.35
CA ALA A 217 15.08 -15.76 28.52
C ALA A 217 15.02 -17.10 29.28
N THR A 218 13.84 -17.72 29.34
CA THR A 218 13.64 -19.05 29.96
C THR A 218 13.82 -20.20 28.96
N GLY A 219 14.12 -19.88 27.70
CA GLY A 219 14.32 -20.83 26.62
C GLY A 219 15.72 -21.45 26.59
N PRO A 220 16.02 -22.20 25.51
CA PRO A 220 17.34 -22.80 25.29
C PRO A 220 18.47 -21.76 25.35
N GLN A 221 19.59 -22.17 25.95
CA GLN A 221 20.85 -21.42 25.96
C GLN A 221 21.78 -22.01 24.90
N LEU A 222 22.22 -21.17 23.97
CA LEU A 222 23.22 -21.47 22.95
C LEU A 222 24.49 -20.65 23.23
N GLU A 223 25.49 -20.75 22.36
CA GLU A 223 26.71 -19.96 22.48
C GLU A 223 26.41 -18.45 22.38
N ALA A 224 26.81 -17.71 23.42
CA ALA A 224 26.71 -16.26 23.51
C ALA A 224 27.93 -15.60 22.87
N THR A 225 27.78 -15.14 21.62
CA THR A 225 28.89 -14.52 20.85
C THR A 225 28.98 -13.01 21.03
N GLY A 226 28.07 -12.41 21.81
CA GLY A 226 27.95 -10.96 21.93
C GLY A 226 27.31 -10.28 20.72
N PHE A 227 26.79 -11.03 19.75
CA PHE A 227 26.12 -10.50 18.54
C PHE A 227 24.99 -11.42 18.10
N PHE A 228 24.00 -10.86 17.41
CA PHE A 228 22.97 -11.65 16.75
C PHE A 228 23.56 -12.56 15.66
N ARG A 229 23.06 -13.79 15.57
CA ARG A 229 23.51 -14.75 14.54
C ARG A 229 22.41 -15.76 14.19
N PRO A 230 22.37 -16.29 12.96
CA PRO A 230 21.43 -17.37 12.61
C PRO A 230 21.96 -18.72 13.12
N GLU A 231 21.09 -19.54 13.71
CA GLU A 231 21.39 -20.93 14.06
C GLU A 231 20.17 -21.83 13.84
N LYS A 232 20.38 -23.09 13.44
CA LYS A 232 19.33 -24.09 13.46
C LYS A 232 19.23 -24.73 14.84
N TYR A 233 18.11 -24.52 15.52
CA TYR A 233 17.76 -25.23 16.75
C TYR A 233 16.63 -26.22 16.47
N ARG A 234 16.87 -27.52 16.73
CA ARG A 234 15.92 -28.62 16.48
C ARG A 234 15.32 -28.60 15.06
N GLY A 235 16.18 -28.38 14.06
CA GLY A 235 15.81 -28.38 12.65
C GLY A 235 15.11 -27.12 12.13
N LYS A 236 14.87 -26.11 12.99
CA LYS A 236 14.25 -24.83 12.60
C LYS A 236 15.27 -23.70 12.67
N TRP A 237 15.21 -22.77 11.72
CA TRP A 237 16.03 -21.56 11.75
C TRP A 237 15.51 -20.59 12.81
N TRP A 238 16.44 -20.12 13.63
CA TRP A 238 16.26 -19.05 14.59
C TRP A 238 17.36 -18.01 14.39
N LEU A 239 17.11 -16.80 14.86
CA LEU A 239 18.21 -15.96 15.29
C LEU A 239 18.57 -16.35 16.73
N VAL A 240 19.81 -16.12 17.10
CA VAL A 240 20.33 -16.22 18.46
C VAL A 240 20.81 -14.83 18.82
N ASP A 241 20.38 -14.30 19.95
CA ASP A 241 20.78 -12.97 20.40
C ASP A 241 22.19 -12.94 21.02
N PRO A 242 22.71 -11.76 21.39
CA PRO A 242 24.04 -11.62 21.98
C PRO A 242 24.28 -12.47 23.24
N GLN A 243 23.23 -12.78 24.01
CA GLN A 243 23.31 -13.60 25.22
C GLN A 243 23.13 -15.09 24.93
N GLY A 244 22.92 -15.50 23.68
CA GLY A 244 22.75 -16.89 23.31
C GLY A 244 21.31 -17.42 23.44
N ARG A 245 20.30 -16.56 23.60
CA ARG A 245 18.90 -17.01 23.63
C ARG A 245 18.29 -17.03 22.23
N LEU A 246 17.28 -17.89 22.06
CA LEU A 246 16.52 -17.93 20.82
C LEU A 246 15.77 -16.62 20.63
N PHE A 247 15.92 -16.04 19.44
CA PHE A 247 15.34 -14.77 19.05
C PHE A 247 14.51 -14.94 17.77
N TRP A 248 13.31 -14.37 17.78
CA TRP A 248 12.47 -14.21 16.60
C TRP A 248 12.25 -12.72 16.38
N SER A 249 12.74 -12.19 15.26
CA SER A 249 12.60 -10.76 14.97
C SER A 249 11.16 -10.43 14.59
N HIS A 250 10.48 -9.67 15.45
CA HIS A 250 9.12 -9.19 15.22
C HIS A 250 9.08 -7.69 15.51
N GLY A 251 8.76 -6.89 14.50
CA GLY A 251 8.88 -5.43 14.58
C GLY A 251 8.17 -4.69 13.46
N ILE A 252 8.18 -3.37 13.55
CA ILE A 252 7.55 -2.46 12.58
C ILE A 252 8.65 -1.64 11.92
N ASP A 253 8.59 -1.53 10.60
CA ASP A 253 9.44 -0.63 9.83
C ASP A 253 9.11 0.84 10.15
N CYS A 254 10.02 1.74 9.79
CA CYS A 254 9.72 3.16 9.77
C CYS A 254 9.40 3.68 11.19
N VAL A 255 10.13 3.30 12.24
CA VAL A 255 9.97 3.92 13.56
C VAL A 255 10.66 5.29 13.57
N ARG A 256 9.90 6.35 13.27
CA ARG A 256 10.37 7.75 13.17
C ARG A 256 9.17 8.72 13.23
N PRO A 257 9.38 10.01 13.55
CA PRO A 257 8.27 10.92 13.83
C PRO A 257 7.57 11.54 12.62
N ASN A 258 8.14 11.43 11.41
CA ASN A 258 7.79 12.28 10.26
C ASN A 258 7.01 11.58 9.12
N HIS A 259 6.07 10.67 9.44
CA HIS A 259 5.34 9.87 8.44
C HIS A 259 4.20 10.56 7.72
N ALA A 260 3.58 11.54 8.35
CA ALA A 260 2.56 12.37 7.73
C ALA A 260 3.16 13.60 7.02
N THR A 261 4.43 13.50 6.58
CA THR A 261 5.04 14.48 5.68
C THR A 261 4.40 14.37 4.30
N THR A 262 3.90 15.48 3.79
CA THR A 262 3.16 15.48 2.54
C THR A 262 3.49 16.71 1.68
N PRO A 263 3.59 16.60 0.34
CA PRO A 263 3.77 17.77 -0.53
C PRO A 263 2.67 18.80 -0.31
N ILE A 264 2.89 20.08 -0.53
CA ILE A 264 1.82 21.11 -0.44
C ILE A 264 1.83 22.08 -1.64
N THR A 265 2.89 22.09 -2.45
CA THR A 265 2.91 22.86 -3.71
C THR A 265 1.71 22.51 -4.58
N ASP A 266 1.03 23.54 -5.09
CA ASP A 266 -0.20 23.47 -5.89
C ASP A 266 -1.45 22.94 -5.14
N ARG A 267 -1.36 22.65 -3.85
CA ARG A 267 -2.48 22.12 -3.05
C ARG A 267 -2.58 22.67 -1.63
N LYS A 268 -2.06 23.89 -1.40
CA LYS A 268 -2.06 24.52 -0.06
C LYS A 268 -3.48 24.72 0.48
N ASP A 269 -4.41 25.05 -0.40
CA ASP A 269 -5.84 25.21 -0.15
C ASP A 269 -6.52 23.92 0.35
N TRP A 270 -5.91 22.74 0.16
CA TRP A 270 -6.49 21.49 0.65
C TRP A 270 -6.35 21.32 2.17
N PHE A 271 -5.50 22.12 2.80
CA PHE A 271 -5.05 21.93 4.19
C PHE A 271 -5.32 23.18 5.02
N ARG A 272 -5.71 22.98 6.27
CA ARG A 272 -5.55 24.00 7.32
C ARG A 272 -4.10 24.04 7.79
N LEU A 273 -3.27 24.78 7.07
CA LEU A 273 -1.86 24.97 7.41
C LEU A 273 -1.69 25.96 8.58
N PRO A 274 -0.60 25.86 9.36
CA PRO A 274 -0.36 26.80 10.45
C PRO A 274 -0.03 28.20 9.93
N GLU A 275 -0.33 29.21 10.75
CA GLU A 275 0.05 30.58 10.47
C GLU A 275 1.58 30.75 10.40
N PRO A 276 2.07 31.61 9.48
CA PRO A 276 3.47 32.01 9.45
C PRO A 276 3.96 32.52 10.81
N GLY A 277 5.17 32.13 11.22
CA GLY A 277 5.76 32.56 12.50
C GLY A 277 5.26 31.81 13.73
N SER A 278 4.25 30.94 13.61
CA SER A 278 3.87 30.04 14.72
C SER A 278 4.98 29.01 15.00
N PRO A 279 5.03 28.42 16.22
CA PRO A 279 5.97 27.33 16.52
C PRO A 279 5.85 26.14 15.57
N PHE A 280 4.71 25.96 14.90
CA PHE A 280 4.45 24.87 13.96
C PHE A 280 4.98 25.14 12.54
N ALA A 281 5.44 26.35 12.25
CA ALA A 281 6.07 26.68 10.97
C ALA A 281 7.39 25.92 10.75
N GLN A 282 8.02 25.43 11.82
CA GLN A 282 9.25 24.62 11.74
C GLN A 282 9.07 23.28 10.98
N PHE A 283 7.82 22.83 10.78
CA PHE A 283 7.51 21.57 10.09
C PHE A 283 7.23 21.74 8.58
N PHE A 284 7.39 22.96 8.05
CA PHE A 284 7.51 23.15 6.61
C PHE A 284 8.87 22.64 6.12
N GLY A 285 8.89 22.09 4.91
CA GLY A 285 10.11 21.54 4.31
C GLY A 285 10.06 21.52 2.79
N TRP A 286 11.02 20.81 2.20
CA TRP A 286 11.13 20.66 0.76
C TRP A 286 11.44 19.22 0.38
N GLY A 287 10.76 18.72 -0.65
CA GLY A 287 11.04 17.45 -1.30
C GLY A 287 11.51 17.65 -2.75
N ARG A 288 12.30 16.69 -3.25
CA ARG A 288 12.76 16.63 -4.65
C ARG A 288 12.65 15.24 -5.28
N TRP A 289 12.19 14.25 -4.51
CA TRP A 289 12.16 12.86 -4.92
C TRP A 289 10.73 12.33 -4.85
N ALA A 290 10.09 12.27 -6.00
CA ALA A 290 8.84 11.56 -6.20
C ALA A 290 9.07 10.50 -7.30
N PRO A 291 8.92 9.19 -6.99
CA PRO A 291 9.25 8.14 -7.95
C PRO A 291 8.32 8.16 -9.18
N ARG A 292 7.05 8.57 -8.98
CA ARG A 292 5.98 8.61 -9.99
C ARG A 292 4.98 9.71 -9.67
N GLY A 293 4.06 9.96 -10.61
CA GLY A 293 2.94 10.88 -10.41
C GLY A 293 3.29 12.36 -10.61
N TYR A 294 2.40 13.21 -10.14
CA TYR A 294 2.38 14.66 -10.41
C TYR A 294 3.70 15.38 -10.08
N TYR A 295 4.33 15.04 -8.95
CA TYR A 295 5.57 15.68 -8.50
C TYR A 295 6.85 15.05 -9.06
N LYS A 296 6.77 14.05 -9.95
CA LYS A 296 7.96 13.40 -10.52
C LYS A 296 8.84 14.41 -11.25
N GLY A 297 10.12 14.46 -10.90
CA GLY A 297 11.09 15.38 -11.50
C GLY A 297 10.92 16.85 -11.08
N ARG A 298 10.13 17.12 -10.04
CA ARG A 298 9.86 18.48 -9.53
C ARG A 298 10.37 18.63 -8.10
N ARG A 299 10.73 19.87 -7.76
CA ARG A 299 10.88 20.30 -6.36
C ARG A 299 9.51 20.78 -5.85
N TYR A 300 9.20 20.48 -4.60
CA TYR A 300 7.93 20.85 -3.98
C TYR A 300 8.12 21.14 -2.49
N GLU A 301 7.31 22.03 -1.95
CA GLU A 301 7.16 22.28 -0.52
C GLU A 301 6.46 21.09 0.14
N THR A 302 6.75 20.84 1.41
CA THR A 302 6.09 19.81 2.24
C THR A 302 5.65 20.39 3.58
N TYR A 303 4.69 19.72 4.23
CA TYR A 303 4.38 19.93 5.64
C TYR A 303 4.30 18.58 6.38
N ASP A 304 4.83 18.51 7.59
CA ASP A 304 4.85 17.33 8.45
C ASP A 304 3.84 17.44 9.60
N PHE A 305 2.63 16.92 9.38
CA PHE A 305 1.57 16.93 10.39
C PHE A 305 1.89 16.03 11.59
N SER A 306 2.66 14.95 11.39
CA SER A 306 2.97 14.00 12.47
C SER A 306 3.91 14.60 13.50
N SER A 307 5.00 15.24 13.07
CA SER A 307 5.90 15.95 13.99
C SER A 307 5.21 17.17 14.61
N ALA A 308 4.36 17.88 13.86
CA ALA A 308 3.54 18.96 14.42
C ALA A 308 2.60 18.47 15.52
N ASN A 309 1.97 17.31 15.34
CA ASN A 309 1.12 16.70 16.36
C ASN A 309 1.91 16.22 17.57
N LEU A 310 3.14 15.75 17.40
CA LEU A 310 4.02 15.42 18.53
C LEU A 310 4.35 16.66 19.37
N LEU A 311 4.63 17.80 18.73
CA LEU A 311 4.81 19.07 19.44
C LEU A 311 3.52 19.51 20.18
N ARG A 312 2.34 19.37 19.55
CA ARG A 312 1.05 19.66 20.21
C ARG A 312 0.81 18.78 21.44
N LYS A 313 1.10 17.49 21.30
CA LYS A 313 0.83 16.44 22.29
C LYS A 313 1.79 16.50 23.47
N TYR A 314 3.08 16.73 23.22
CA TYR A 314 4.13 16.56 24.23
C TYR A 314 4.97 17.81 24.54
N GLY A 315 4.76 18.92 23.82
CA GLY A 315 5.56 20.14 24.02
C GLY A 315 6.97 20.03 23.42
N GLU A 316 7.89 20.90 23.84
CA GLU A 316 9.20 21.08 23.20
C GLU A 316 10.06 19.81 23.21
N ASN A 317 9.98 19.01 24.27
CA ASN A 317 10.74 17.76 24.46
C ASN A 317 10.09 16.55 23.76
N TRP A 318 9.29 16.78 22.72
CA TRP A 318 8.52 15.72 22.08
C TRP A 318 9.41 14.66 21.43
N ARG A 319 10.65 14.98 21.04
CA ARG A 319 11.56 14.05 20.36
C ARG A 319 12.01 12.95 21.30
N GLU A 320 12.45 13.33 22.50
CA GLU A 320 12.88 12.44 23.57
C GLU A 320 11.70 11.58 24.04
N ILE A 321 10.55 12.20 24.25
CA ILE A 321 9.31 11.52 24.66
C ILE A 321 8.86 10.52 23.59
N PHE A 322 8.89 10.90 22.31
CA PHE A 322 8.53 10.00 21.22
C PHE A 322 9.47 8.80 21.11
N ALA A 323 10.78 9.01 21.27
CA ALA A 323 11.74 7.93 21.25
C ALA A 323 11.50 6.93 22.39
N ASP A 324 11.33 7.43 23.63
CA ASP A 324 11.05 6.58 24.79
C ASP A 324 9.74 5.80 24.64
N ILE A 325 8.65 6.48 24.29
CA ILE A 325 7.34 5.86 24.09
C ILE A 325 7.38 4.85 22.94
N SER A 326 8.20 5.06 21.90
CA SER A 326 8.36 4.10 20.80
C SER A 326 8.92 2.77 21.31
N HIS A 327 9.96 2.79 22.15
CA HIS A 327 10.50 1.57 22.78
C HIS A 327 9.47 0.89 23.67
N ARG A 328 8.76 1.66 24.50
CA ARG A 328 7.72 1.12 25.39
C ARG A 328 6.57 0.48 24.62
N ARG A 329 6.09 1.12 23.55
CA ARG A 329 5.04 0.59 22.67
C ARG A 329 5.48 -0.73 22.04
N ILE A 330 6.66 -0.75 21.42
CA ILE A 330 7.18 -1.95 20.77
C ILE A 330 7.19 -3.12 21.75
N ARG A 331 7.75 -2.93 22.95
CA ARG A 331 7.79 -3.99 23.97
C ARG A 331 6.38 -4.38 24.46
N SER A 332 5.55 -3.40 24.80
CA SER A 332 4.17 -3.62 25.27
C SER A 332 3.33 -4.42 24.27
N TRP A 333 3.48 -4.13 22.98
CA TRP A 333 2.76 -4.81 21.89
C TRP A 333 3.30 -6.21 21.57
N GLY A 334 4.27 -6.73 22.34
CA GLY A 334 4.87 -8.04 22.08
C GLY A 334 5.76 -8.05 20.83
N MET A 335 6.39 -6.92 20.52
CA MET A 335 7.42 -6.78 19.49
C MET A 335 8.79 -6.53 20.13
N ASN A 336 9.86 -7.00 19.49
CA ASN A 336 11.22 -6.94 20.02
C ASN A 336 12.23 -6.35 19.02
N THR A 337 11.77 -5.82 17.89
CA THR A 337 12.65 -5.26 16.86
C THR A 337 12.15 -3.89 16.40
N ILE A 338 13.06 -2.93 16.30
CA ILE A 338 12.87 -1.72 15.49
C ILE A 338 13.23 -2.08 14.05
N GLY A 339 12.21 -2.08 13.18
CA GLY A 339 12.32 -2.48 11.79
C GLY A 339 13.07 -1.49 10.90
N ASN A 340 13.09 -1.77 9.61
CA ASN A 340 13.89 -1.08 8.62
C ASN A 340 13.46 0.39 8.44
N TRP A 341 14.34 1.26 7.94
CA TRP A 341 14.07 2.71 7.73
C TRP A 341 13.66 3.53 8.96
N SER A 342 13.97 3.02 10.16
CA SER A 342 13.74 3.70 11.43
C SER A 342 14.81 4.76 11.73
N SER A 343 14.52 5.66 12.68
CA SER A 343 15.43 6.75 13.05
C SER A 343 16.58 6.27 13.94
N ALA A 344 17.81 6.64 13.58
CA ALA A 344 19.00 6.37 14.39
C ALA A 344 18.95 7.01 15.79
N GLU A 345 18.27 8.15 15.92
CA GLU A 345 18.06 8.83 17.21
C GLU A 345 17.25 7.99 18.21
N ILE A 346 16.49 7.00 17.71
CA ILE A 346 15.69 6.09 18.51
C ILE A 346 16.46 4.78 18.73
N TYR A 347 16.84 4.09 17.65
CA TYR A 347 17.42 2.74 17.80
C TYR A 347 18.80 2.74 18.48
N LEU A 348 19.58 3.83 18.39
CA LEU A 348 20.87 3.96 19.10
C LEU A 348 20.71 4.28 20.60
N GLN A 349 19.49 4.29 21.14
CA GLN A 349 19.26 4.34 22.59
C GLN A 349 19.45 2.98 23.27
N HIS A 350 19.64 1.91 22.49
CA HIS A 350 19.96 0.57 23.00
C HIS A 350 18.94 0.04 24.02
N LYS A 351 17.64 0.23 23.72
CA LYS A 351 16.52 -0.31 24.51
C LYS A 351 15.73 -1.39 23.76
N THR A 352 15.94 -1.51 22.46
CA THR A 352 15.28 -2.49 21.60
C THR A 352 16.23 -2.81 20.44
N PRO A 353 16.46 -4.10 20.13
CA PRO A 353 17.23 -4.49 18.96
C PRO A 353 16.70 -3.88 17.66
N TYR A 354 17.57 -3.72 16.68
CA TYR A 354 17.20 -3.03 15.44
C TYR A 354 17.91 -3.57 14.22
N VAL A 355 17.36 -3.22 13.05
CA VAL A 355 17.97 -3.46 11.74
C VAL A 355 18.25 -2.13 11.03
N VAL A 356 19.25 -2.10 10.15
CA VAL A 356 19.63 -0.89 9.42
C VAL A 356 19.51 -1.09 7.91
N ALA A 357 18.82 -0.17 7.25
CA ALA A 357 18.88 -0.04 5.79
C ALA A 357 20.15 0.71 5.37
N ILE A 358 20.96 0.08 4.53
CA ILE A 358 22.01 0.78 3.80
C ILE A 358 21.59 0.97 2.34
N HIS A 359 21.59 2.22 1.92
CA HIS A 359 21.42 2.62 0.52
C HIS A 359 22.67 3.40 0.13
N PHE A 360 23.18 3.17 -1.07
CA PHE A 360 24.36 3.84 -1.56
C PHE A 360 24.21 4.10 -3.06
N GLY A 361 25.00 5.05 -3.55
CA GLY A 361 25.01 5.39 -4.97
C GLY A 361 25.88 4.42 -5.77
N GLY A 362 25.86 4.57 -7.07
CA GLY A 362 26.72 3.84 -7.99
C GLY A 362 26.27 4.08 -9.42
N PRO A 363 27.15 3.87 -10.40
CA PRO A 363 26.75 3.81 -11.80
C PRO A 363 25.60 2.83 -11.97
N SER A 364 24.68 3.14 -12.88
CA SER A 364 23.56 2.26 -13.19
C SER A 364 23.81 1.60 -14.54
N ILE A 365 23.34 0.38 -14.70
CA ILE A 365 23.26 -0.29 -16.00
C ILE A 365 22.21 0.46 -16.84
N GLU A 366 22.59 1.02 -17.98
CA GLU A 366 21.78 2.00 -18.70
C GLU A 366 20.47 1.38 -19.21
N GLY A 367 20.53 0.18 -19.79
CA GLY A 367 19.37 -0.58 -20.25
C GLY A 367 18.48 -1.18 -19.16
N SER A 368 18.89 -1.12 -17.89
CA SER A 368 18.14 -1.75 -16.80
C SER A 368 16.85 -0.98 -16.48
N ARG A 369 15.85 -1.70 -15.98
CA ARG A 369 14.55 -1.14 -15.61
C ARG A 369 14.23 -1.47 -14.16
N GLY A 370 13.63 -0.53 -13.43
CA GLY A 370 13.18 -0.77 -12.07
C GLY A 370 12.09 0.20 -11.67
N VAL A 371 11.29 -0.20 -10.67
CA VAL A 371 10.16 0.61 -10.22
C VAL A 371 10.64 1.88 -9.53
N TRP A 372 11.70 1.77 -8.73
CA TRP A 372 12.27 2.81 -7.87
C TRP A 372 13.52 3.48 -8.45
N ARG A 373 14.42 2.68 -9.05
CA ARG A 373 15.67 3.11 -9.66
C ARG A 373 16.15 2.09 -10.69
N LYS A 374 17.11 2.47 -11.54
CA LYS A 374 17.88 1.53 -12.37
C LYS A 374 18.78 0.65 -11.48
N PHE A 375 19.13 -0.52 -11.98
CA PHE A 375 20.02 -1.45 -11.27
C PHE A 375 21.47 -0.93 -11.32
N HIS A 376 22.24 -1.10 -10.24
CA HIS A 376 23.62 -0.64 -10.18
C HIS A 376 24.56 -1.54 -10.99
N ASP A 377 25.50 -0.96 -11.71
CA ASP A 377 26.60 -1.71 -12.30
C ASP A 377 27.56 -2.11 -11.17
N VAL A 378 27.50 -3.39 -10.78
CA VAL A 378 28.29 -3.96 -9.68
C VAL A 378 29.74 -4.23 -10.07
N PHE A 379 30.06 -4.22 -11.37
CA PHE A 379 31.42 -4.43 -11.88
C PHE A 379 32.19 -3.11 -12.02
N ASP A 380 31.49 -1.97 -12.10
CA ASP A 380 32.15 -0.67 -12.05
C ASP A 380 32.81 -0.46 -10.67
N PRO A 381 34.13 -0.16 -10.60
CA PRO A 381 34.83 0.07 -9.34
C PRO A 381 34.22 1.17 -8.45
N ARG A 382 33.44 2.09 -9.01
CA ARG A 382 32.68 3.12 -8.26
C ARG A 382 31.63 2.51 -7.34
N PHE A 383 31.05 1.37 -7.68
CA PHE A 383 30.08 0.66 -6.84
C PHE A 383 30.72 0.28 -5.49
N MET A 384 31.85 -0.44 -5.53
CA MET A 384 32.55 -0.85 -4.32
C MET A 384 33.07 0.34 -3.51
N ARG A 385 33.49 1.43 -4.16
CA ARG A 385 33.86 2.67 -3.45
C ARG A 385 32.67 3.28 -2.71
N ALA A 386 31.50 3.32 -3.32
CA ALA A 386 30.30 3.85 -2.70
C ALA A 386 29.82 2.98 -1.53
N LEU A 387 29.83 1.65 -1.68
CA LEU A 387 29.50 0.72 -0.59
C LEU A 387 30.47 0.87 0.59
N ARG A 388 31.78 0.90 0.34
CA ARG A 388 32.79 1.11 1.41
C ARG A 388 32.58 2.43 2.14
N LYS A 389 32.32 3.51 1.40
CA LYS A 389 32.01 4.82 2.01
C LYS A 389 30.74 4.75 2.86
N ARG A 390 29.70 4.06 2.40
CA ARG A 390 28.45 3.87 3.15
C ARG A 390 28.66 3.05 4.41
N MET A 391 29.45 1.98 4.37
CA MET A 391 29.74 1.17 5.56
C MET A 391 30.68 1.88 6.54
N ALA A 392 31.62 2.70 6.05
CA ALA A 392 32.47 3.51 6.92
C ALA A 392 31.67 4.49 7.78
N TRP A 393 30.51 4.97 7.28
CA TRP A 393 29.58 5.79 8.06
C TRP A 393 28.97 5.06 9.26
N GLU A 394 28.86 3.72 9.20
CA GLU A 394 28.29 2.93 10.31
C GLU A 394 29.30 2.61 11.41
N LYS A 395 30.58 2.89 11.19
CA LYS A 395 31.62 2.70 12.21
C LYS A 395 31.33 3.59 13.42
N GLY A 396 31.31 2.99 14.61
CA GLY A 396 30.98 3.70 15.86
C GLY A 396 29.49 4.06 15.98
N ARG A 397 28.65 3.51 15.10
CA ARG A 397 27.19 3.60 15.15
C ARG A 397 26.64 2.18 15.24
N SER A 398 26.13 1.63 14.14
CA SER A 398 25.56 0.29 14.10
C SER A 398 26.54 -0.82 13.75
N ALA A 399 27.75 -0.50 13.26
CA ALA A 399 28.77 -1.50 12.97
C ALA A 399 29.52 -1.87 14.24
N GLY A 400 29.40 -3.15 14.65
CA GLY A 400 29.96 -3.65 15.91
C GLY A 400 29.09 -3.35 17.13
N ASP A 401 27.86 -2.88 16.93
CA ASP A 401 26.89 -2.69 18.00
C ASP A 401 26.13 -4.01 18.27
N PRO A 402 26.15 -4.56 19.50
CA PRO A 402 25.42 -5.79 19.84
C PRO A 402 23.90 -5.66 19.69
N TRP A 403 23.34 -4.45 19.70
CA TRP A 403 21.90 -4.21 19.49
C TRP A 403 21.48 -4.25 18.02
N CYS A 404 22.45 -4.15 17.09
CA CYS A 404 22.20 -4.24 15.66
C CYS A 404 22.12 -5.70 15.24
N ILE A 405 20.91 -6.14 14.85
CA ILE A 405 20.66 -7.49 14.33
C ILE A 405 21.39 -7.68 12.98
N GLY A 406 21.42 -6.63 12.16
CA GLY A 406 22.08 -6.66 10.86
C GLY A 406 21.60 -5.59 9.88
N TYR A 407 22.06 -5.73 8.65
CA TYR A 407 21.86 -4.75 7.58
C TYR A 407 21.01 -5.29 6.44
N PHE A 408 20.01 -4.52 6.03
CA PHE A 408 19.35 -4.67 4.74
C PHE A 408 20.06 -3.81 3.70
N VAL A 409 20.49 -4.41 2.60
CA VAL A 409 21.19 -3.72 1.51
C VAL A 409 20.19 -3.40 0.40
N ASP A 410 20.00 -2.10 0.14
CA ASP A 410 18.99 -1.56 -0.78
C ASP A 410 17.55 -2.00 -0.44
N ASN A 411 16.63 -1.90 -1.40
CA ASN A 411 15.24 -2.35 -1.29
C ASN A 411 14.61 -2.52 -2.68
N GLU A 412 13.88 -3.62 -2.89
CA GLU A 412 13.06 -3.88 -4.09
C GLU A 412 13.76 -3.55 -5.42
N LEU A 413 14.99 -4.04 -5.58
CA LEU A 413 15.78 -3.84 -6.79
C LEU A 413 15.09 -4.47 -8.01
N GLY A 414 15.17 -3.78 -9.15
CA GLY A 414 14.58 -4.21 -10.41
C GLY A 414 15.39 -5.32 -11.10
N TRP A 415 15.49 -6.50 -10.48
CA TRP A 415 16.20 -7.66 -11.04
C TRP A 415 15.63 -8.12 -12.39
N GLY A 416 14.35 -7.87 -12.64
CA GLY A 416 13.68 -8.26 -13.88
C GLY A 416 13.43 -9.77 -13.95
N ARG A 417 13.50 -10.32 -15.18
CA ARG A 417 13.52 -11.76 -15.44
C ARG A 417 14.95 -12.27 -15.41
N GLU A 418 15.12 -13.59 -15.52
CA GLU A 418 16.40 -14.29 -15.47
C GLU A 418 17.51 -13.64 -16.32
N THR A 419 17.20 -13.18 -17.55
CA THR A 419 18.19 -12.57 -18.45
C THR A 419 18.21 -11.04 -18.45
N SER A 420 17.34 -10.38 -17.68
CA SER A 420 17.08 -8.94 -17.83
C SER A 420 18.28 -8.03 -17.57
N LEU A 421 19.19 -8.41 -16.66
CA LEU A 421 20.39 -7.61 -16.40
C LEU A 421 21.52 -7.88 -17.40
N ALA A 422 21.57 -9.07 -18.01
CA ALA A 422 22.56 -9.40 -19.04
C ALA A 422 22.24 -8.75 -20.40
N GLU A 423 20.94 -8.61 -20.70
CA GLU A 423 20.44 -7.93 -21.90
C GLU A 423 20.44 -6.40 -21.76
N ALA A 424 20.58 -5.88 -20.55
CA ALA A 424 20.59 -4.47 -20.27
C ALA A 424 21.98 -3.89 -20.60
N THR A 425 22.16 -3.43 -21.84
CA THR A 425 23.33 -2.64 -22.26
C THR A 425 23.23 -1.19 -21.82
#